data_AF-A0A1E3ILC5-F1
#
_entry.id   AF-A0A1E3ILC5-F1
#
_cell.length_a   1.000
_cell.length_b   1.000
_cell.length_c   1.000
_cell.angle_alpha   90.00
_cell.angle_beta   90.00
_cell.angle_gamma   90.00
#
_symmetry.space_group_name_H-M   'P 1'
#
loop_
_entity.id
_entity.type
_entity.pdbx_description
1 polymer ?
#
loop_
_entity_poly.entity_id
_entity_poly.type
_entity_poly.pdbx_seq_one_letter_code
_entity_poly.pdbx_strand_id
1 'polypeptide(L)'
;MAPSFASRIVYLKSLIQTFPRSPLSGTAQLSDAWISILDRILDSQSVSSSSRESLESPTLNSLREANRQHRDILKLEQFKDSVTRLKNGSAMQDYPLPKELLTPPNDEFYYTRARNAIFNAEKGIKRPWWKVFFNVKGTD
;
A
#
# COMPACT_ATOMS: atom_id res chain seq x y z
N MET A 1 20.61 -20.40 8.50
CA MET A 1 19.56 -20.97 7.61
C MET A 1 18.78 -19.81 6.99
N ALA A 2 18.61 -19.78 5.66
CA ALA A 2 17.80 -18.75 5.02
C ALA A 2 16.30 -18.97 5.35
N PRO A 3 15.51 -17.91 5.61
CA PRO A 3 14.09 -18.07 5.90
C PRO A 3 13.36 -18.62 4.66
N SER A 4 12.45 -19.57 4.90
CA SER A 4 11.62 -20.20 3.87
C SER A 4 10.70 -19.17 3.21
N PHE A 5 10.27 -19.42 1.98
CA PHE A 5 9.39 -18.51 1.23
C PHE A 5 8.10 -18.15 2.00
N ALA A 6 7.45 -19.17 2.59
CA ALA A 6 6.27 -18.97 3.43
C ALA A 6 6.55 -18.08 4.65
N SER A 7 7.68 -18.28 5.35
CA SER A 7 8.04 -17.45 6.50
C SER A 7 8.28 -15.98 6.13
N ARG A 8 8.83 -15.72 4.93
CA ARG A 8 8.99 -14.36 4.41
C ARG A 8 7.66 -13.69 4.12
N ILE A 9 6.70 -14.42 3.54
CA ILE A 9 5.34 -13.92 3.32
C ILE A 9 4.66 -13.56 4.64
N VAL A 10 4.76 -14.42 5.66
CA VAL A 10 4.17 -14.17 6.98
C VAL A 10 4.75 -12.91 7.62
N TYR A 11 6.08 -12.74 7.55
CA TYR A 11 6.73 -11.51 8.02
C TYR A 11 6.26 -10.27 7.26
N LEU A 12 6.08 -10.38 5.95
CA LEU A 12 5.64 -9.26 5.12
C LEU A 12 4.19 -8.87 5.43
N LYS A 13 3.32 -9.86 5.66
CA LYS A 13 1.93 -9.64 6.10
C LYS A 13 1.87 -8.90 7.44
N SER A 14 2.68 -9.30 8.43
CA SER A 14 2.69 -8.61 9.72
C SER A 14 3.16 -7.16 9.58
N LEU A 15 4.12 -6.90 8.69
CA LEU A 15 4.57 -5.55 8.37
C LEU A 15 3.46 -4.72 7.71
N ILE A 16 2.74 -5.28 6.73
CA ILE A 16 1.63 -4.61 6.04
C ILE A 16 0.48 -4.27 7.00
N GLN A 17 0.18 -5.14 7.96
CA GLN A 17 -0.88 -4.91 8.95
C GLN A 17 -0.59 -3.71 9.86
N THR A 18 0.67 -3.25 9.95
CA THR A 18 1.02 -2.04 10.72
C THR A 18 0.68 -0.73 10.03
N PHE A 19 0.24 -0.74 8.76
CA PHE A 19 -0.09 0.49 8.04
C PHE A 19 -1.39 1.12 8.59
N PRO A 20 -1.43 2.46 8.72
CA PRO A 20 -2.62 3.14 9.18
C PRO A 20 -3.76 3.01 8.14
N ARG A 21 -4.99 2.98 8.63
CA ARG A 21 -6.18 2.98 7.79
C ARG A 21 -6.26 4.30 7.02
N SER A 22 -6.51 4.22 5.71
CA SER A 22 -6.68 5.42 4.89
C SER A 22 -7.97 6.15 5.27
N PRO A 23 -7.92 7.46 5.58
CA PRO A 23 -9.12 8.23 5.89
C PRO A 23 -10.02 8.45 4.67
N LEU A 24 -9.49 8.24 3.45
CA LEU A 24 -10.22 8.47 2.20
C LEU A 24 -10.92 7.23 1.65
N SER A 25 -10.62 6.05 2.18
CA SER A 25 -11.14 4.79 1.66
C SER A 25 -12.03 4.14 2.71
N GLY A 26 -13.35 4.26 2.53
CA GLY A 26 -14.33 3.82 3.53
C GLY A 26 -14.27 2.32 3.82
N THR A 27 -14.19 1.47 2.79
CA THR A 27 -14.27 0.00 2.94
C THR A 27 -13.01 -0.75 2.47
N ALA A 28 -12.23 -0.21 1.53
CA ALA A 28 -11.09 -0.92 0.95
C ALA A 28 -9.76 -0.34 1.45
N GLN A 29 -8.99 -1.13 2.21
CA GLN A 29 -7.66 -0.71 2.66
C GLN A 29 -6.58 -1.26 1.72
N LEU A 30 -5.55 -0.45 1.50
CA LEU A 30 -4.37 -0.85 0.72
C LEU A 30 -3.70 -2.09 1.31
N SER A 31 -3.69 -2.21 2.64
CA SER A 31 -3.17 -3.38 3.36
C SER A 31 -3.88 -4.67 2.94
N ASP A 32 -5.20 -4.62 2.80
CA ASP A 32 -6.02 -5.79 2.47
C ASP A 32 -5.75 -6.26 1.03
N ALA A 33 -5.58 -5.30 0.11
CA ALA A 33 -5.20 -5.59 -1.27
C ALA A 33 -3.82 -6.26 -1.33
N TRP A 34 -2.83 -5.77 -0.58
CA TRP A 34 -1.50 -6.38 -0.54
C TRP A 34 -1.51 -7.76 0.09
N ILE A 35 -2.27 -7.98 1.16
CA ILE A 35 -2.43 -9.30 1.78
C ILE A 35 -3.04 -10.29 0.78
N SER A 36 -4.10 -9.90 0.07
CA SER A 36 -4.73 -10.74 -0.96
C SER A 36 -3.77 -11.10 -2.11
N ILE A 37 -2.91 -10.18 -2.53
CA ILE A 37 -1.88 -10.45 -3.54
C ILE A 37 -0.88 -11.49 -3.01
N LEU A 38 -0.44 -11.37 -1.76
CA LEU A 38 0.49 -12.32 -1.15
C LEU A 38 -0.14 -13.71 -0.99
N ASP A 39 -1.42 -13.80 -0.64
CA ASP A 39 -2.18 -15.06 -0.59
C ASP A 39 -2.21 -15.72 -1.96
N ARG A 40 -2.55 -14.97 -3.00
CA ARG A 40 -2.57 -15.48 -4.37
C ARG A 40 -1.21 -16.00 -4.84
N ILE A 41 -0.12 -15.35 -4.42
CA ILE A 41 1.25 -15.79 -4.73
C ILE A 41 1.56 -17.11 -4.01
N LEU A 42 1.21 -17.22 -2.73
CA LEU A 42 1.40 -18.44 -1.95
C LEU A 42 0.62 -19.62 -2.55
N ASP A 43 -0.63 -19.39 -2.95
CA ASP A 43 -1.48 -20.40 -3.61
C ASP A 43 -0.96 -20.78 -5.00
N SER A 44 -0.44 -19.83 -5.76
CA SER A 44 0.13 -20.12 -7.09
C SER A 44 1.35 -21.04 -7.01
N GLN A 45 2.11 -20.97 -5.91
CA GLN A 45 3.29 -21.79 -5.70
C GLN A 45 2.89 -23.25 -5.42
N SER A 46 1.85 -23.49 -4.61
CA SER A 46 1.39 -24.84 -4.28
C SER A 46 0.79 -25.59 -5.49
N VAL A 47 0.11 -24.88 -6.39
CA VAL A 47 -0.49 -25.45 -7.61
C VAL A 47 0.58 -25.79 -8.68
N SER A 48 1.68 -25.03 -8.73
CA SER A 48 2.76 -25.28 -9.69
C SER A 48 3.56 -26.56 -9.42
N SER A 49 3.54 -27.07 -8.18
CA SER A 49 4.19 -28.33 -7.79
C SER A 49 3.42 -29.60 -8.15
N SER A 50 2.13 -29.51 -8.53
CA SER A 50 1.27 -30.69 -8.67
C SER A 50 0.89 -31.08 -10.11
N SER A 51 1.32 -30.33 -11.15
CA SER A 51 0.67 -30.40 -12.47
C SER A 51 1.60 -30.55 -13.71
N ARG A 52 2.82 -31.08 -13.59
CA ARG A 52 3.67 -31.37 -14.78
C ARG A 52 4.43 -32.70 -14.69
N GLU A 53 3.72 -33.80 -14.91
CA GLU A 53 4.32 -34.99 -15.53
C GLU A 53 4.40 -34.74 -17.04
N SER A 54 5.59 -34.36 -17.53
CA SER A 54 5.87 -34.25 -18.96
C SER A 54 7.21 -34.89 -19.27
N LEU A 55 7.27 -35.63 -20.38
CA LEU A 55 8.32 -36.56 -20.83
C LEU A 55 9.74 -35.96 -21.08
N GLU A 56 10.08 -34.81 -20.48
CA GLU A 56 11.41 -34.18 -20.60
C GLU A 56 12.35 -34.60 -19.47
N SER A 57 13.66 -34.55 -19.74
CA SER A 57 14.70 -34.95 -18.78
C SER A 57 14.56 -34.21 -17.43
N PRO A 58 14.58 -34.91 -16.29
CA PRO A 58 14.26 -34.36 -14.97
C PRO A 58 15.20 -33.21 -14.53
N THR A 59 16.40 -33.16 -15.11
CA THR A 59 17.42 -32.12 -14.87
C THR A 59 17.05 -30.75 -15.46
N LEU A 60 16.37 -30.70 -16.60
CA LEU A 60 15.96 -29.43 -17.21
C LEU A 60 14.74 -28.82 -16.52
N ASN A 61 13.80 -29.66 -16.07
CA ASN A 61 12.61 -29.21 -15.33
C ASN A 61 12.97 -28.64 -13.96
N SER A 62 13.82 -29.35 -13.20
CA SER A 62 14.33 -28.88 -11.90
C SER A 62 15.11 -27.57 -12.00
N LEU A 63 15.95 -27.39 -13.03
CA LEU A 63 16.67 -26.14 -13.26
C LEU A 63 15.71 -24.98 -13.60
N ARG A 64 14.64 -25.26 -14.35
CA ARG A 64 13.63 -24.26 -14.71
C ARG A 64 12.79 -23.85 -13.50
N GLU A 65 12.46 -24.78 -12.63
CA GLU A 65 11.76 -24.54 -11.37
C GLU A 65 12.62 -23.74 -10.39
N ALA A 66 13.90 -24.09 -10.23
CA ALA A 66 14.84 -23.35 -9.40
C ALA A 66 14.98 -21.88 -9.86
N ASN A 67 15.04 -21.64 -11.18
CA ASN A 67 15.08 -20.29 -11.74
C ASN A 67 13.79 -19.49 -11.49
N ARG A 68 12.63 -20.13 -11.49
CA ARG A 68 11.35 -19.48 -11.16
C ARG A 68 11.32 -19.08 -9.68
N GLN A 69 11.64 -20.02 -8.80
CA GLN A 69 11.70 -19.78 -7.35
C GLN A 69 12.66 -18.64 -7.02
N HIS A 70 13.83 -18.61 -7.66
CA HIS A 70 14.81 -17.54 -7.46
C HIS A 70 14.25 -16.16 -7.85
N ARG A 71 13.56 -16.06 -8.99
CA ARG A 71 12.92 -14.81 -9.43
C ARG A 71 11.81 -14.37 -8.48
N ASP A 72 11.03 -15.32 -7.96
CA ASP A 72 9.93 -15.01 -7.05
C ASP A 72 10.45 -14.52 -5.69
N ILE A 73 11.56 -15.08 -5.22
CA ILE A 73 12.26 -14.59 -4.01
C ILE A 73 12.77 -13.16 -4.23
N LEU A 74 13.39 -12.87 -5.38
CA LEU A 74 13.88 -11.52 -5.68
C LEU A 74 12.76 -10.48 -5.71
N LYS A 75 11.62 -10.81 -6.33
CA LYS A 75 10.44 -9.93 -6.33
C LYS A 75 9.90 -9.69 -4.93
N LEU A 76 9.91 -10.72 -4.08
CA LEU A 76 9.45 -10.61 -2.70
C LEU A 76 10.37 -9.71 -1.86
N GLU A 77 11.69 -9.79 -2.03
CA GLU A 77 12.62 -8.86 -1.39
C GLU A 77 12.43 -7.42 -1.90
N GLN A 78 12.27 -7.22 -3.21
CA GLN A 78 11.96 -5.91 -3.76
C GLN A 78 10.65 -5.33 -3.19
N PHE A 79 9.63 -6.18 -3.03
CA PHE A 79 8.37 -5.77 -2.44
C PHE A 79 8.54 -5.40 -0.96
N LYS A 80 9.24 -6.23 -0.19
CA LYS A 80 9.58 -5.93 1.21
C LYS A 80 10.31 -4.60 1.34
N ASP A 81 11.33 -4.34 0.52
CA ASP A 81 12.09 -3.09 0.50
C ASP A 81 11.21 -1.89 0.15
N SER A 82 10.25 -2.08 -0.76
CA SER A 82 9.30 -1.02 -1.11
C SER A 82 8.38 -0.70 0.06
N VAL A 83 7.86 -1.72 0.75
CA VAL A 83 6.96 -1.53 1.89
C VAL A 83 7.72 -0.92 3.08
N THR A 84 8.98 -1.32 3.34
CA THR A 84 9.80 -0.70 4.40
C THR A 84 10.10 0.77 4.10
N ARG A 85 10.42 1.12 2.84
CA ARG A 85 10.62 2.52 2.41
C ARG A 85 9.36 3.36 2.61
N LEU A 86 8.20 2.83 2.24
CA LEU A 86 6.92 3.50 2.47
C LEU A 86 6.65 3.72 3.96
N LYS A 87 6.90 2.70 4.79
CA LYS A 87 6.72 2.79 6.25
C LYS A 87 7.66 3.80 6.90
N ASN A 88 8.92 3.86 6.45
CA ASN A 88 9.91 4.78 6.97
C ASN A 88 9.68 6.22 6.53
N GLY A 89 8.80 6.45 5.54
CA GLY A 89 8.53 7.79 5.01
C GLY A 89 9.76 8.43 4.36
N SER A 90 10.74 7.65 3.90
CA SER A 90 12.01 8.17 3.36
C SER A 90 11.80 9.16 2.22
N ALA A 91 10.77 8.96 1.38
CA ALA A 91 10.44 9.90 0.31
C ALA A 91 10.02 11.30 0.82
N MET A 92 9.38 11.40 1.98
CA MET A 92 9.07 12.70 2.60
C MET A 92 10.32 13.37 3.18
N GLN A 93 11.35 12.59 3.52
CA GLN A 93 12.63 13.12 4.00
C GLN A 93 13.50 13.61 2.84
N ASP A 94 13.57 12.83 1.76
CA ASP A 94 14.39 13.15 0.58
C ASP A 94 13.80 14.30 -0.24
N TYR A 95 12.48 14.42 -0.26
CA TYR A 95 11.74 15.46 -0.99
C TYR A 95 10.81 16.20 -0.04
N PRO A 96 11.35 17.09 0.82
CA PRO A 96 10.52 17.91 1.68
C PRO A 96 9.62 18.80 0.81
N LEU A 97 8.31 18.62 0.92
CA LEU A 97 7.35 19.46 0.20
C LEU A 97 7.44 20.88 0.78
N PRO A 98 7.82 21.90 -0.03
CA PRO A 98 7.84 23.28 0.44
C PRO A 98 6.47 23.66 0.99
N LYS A 99 6.48 24.46 2.07
CA LYS A 99 5.25 24.91 2.74
C LYS A 99 4.29 25.58 1.77
N GLU A 100 4.82 26.28 0.76
CA GLU A 100 4.06 26.92 -0.33
C GLU A 100 3.27 25.93 -1.20
N LEU A 101 3.72 24.69 -1.37
CA LEU A 101 2.92 23.63 -2.02
C LEU A 101 1.84 23.09 -1.08
N LEU A 102 2.06 23.18 0.23
CA LEU A 102 1.13 22.75 1.29
C LEU A 102 0.25 23.90 1.79
N THR A 103 0.37 25.11 1.26
CA THR A 103 -0.47 26.26 1.58
C THR A 103 -0.64 27.06 0.30
N PRO A 104 -1.80 26.99 -0.39
CA PRO A 104 -1.98 27.74 -1.62
C PRO A 104 -1.76 29.24 -1.33
N PRO A 105 -1.14 30.00 -2.24
CA PRO A 105 -0.76 31.40 -2.01
C PRO A 105 -1.93 32.30 -1.60
N ASN A 106 -3.14 31.95 -2.02
CA ASN A 106 -4.35 32.72 -1.77
C ASN A 106 -5.04 32.38 -0.44
N ASP A 107 -4.59 31.36 0.29
CA ASP A 107 -5.24 30.91 1.52
C ASP A 107 -4.31 30.07 2.43
N GLU A 108 -3.76 30.72 3.47
CA GLU A 108 -2.88 30.09 4.47
C GLU A 108 -3.53 28.91 5.21
N PHE A 109 -4.86 28.89 5.33
CA PHE A 109 -5.58 27.87 6.12
C PHE A 109 -6.30 26.83 5.27
N TYR A 110 -6.07 26.79 3.95
CA TYR A 110 -6.81 25.93 3.02
C TYR A 110 -6.86 24.46 3.45
N TYR A 111 -5.70 23.84 3.71
CA TYR A 111 -5.64 22.42 4.09
C TYR A 111 -6.13 22.17 5.52
N THR A 112 -5.93 23.10 6.44
CA THR A 112 -6.50 23.04 7.79
C THR A 112 -8.03 23.06 7.73
N ARG A 113 -8.60 23.93 6.89
CA ARG A 113 -10.04 23.97 6.61
C ARG A 113 -10.52 22.68 5.95
N ALA A 114 -9.78 22.13 4.99
CA ALA A 114 -10.13 20.88 4.30
C ALA A 114 -10.13 19.67 5.26
N ARG A 115 -9.15 19.59 6.15
CA ARG A 115 -9.10 18.55 7.18
C ARG A 115 -10.27 18.66 8.15
N ASN A 116 -10.57 19.87 8.62
CA ASN A 116 -11.71 20.12 9.51
C ASN A 116 -13.05 19.82 8.82
N ALA A 117 -13.17 20.14 7.54
CA ALA A 117 -14.30 19.82 6.69
C ALA A 117 -14.60 18.31 6.64
N ILE A 118 -13.58 17.51 6.32
CA ILE A 118 -13.69 16.04 6.27
C ILE A 118 -14.10 15.49 7.65
N PHE A 119 -13.41 15.90 8.71
CA PHE A 119 -13.71 15.47 10.07
C PHE A 119 -15.13 15.82 10.53
N ASN A 120 -15.62 17.01 10.18
CA ASN A 120 -16.98 17.44 10.50
C ASN A 120 -18.03 16.69 9.66
N ALA A 121 -17.71 16.36 8.41
CA ALA A 121 -18.56 15.55 7.55
C ALA A 121 -18.71 14.11 8.07
N GLU A 122 -17.61 13.48 8.51
CA GLU A 122 -17.62 12.16 9.15
C GLU A 122 -18.49 12.14 10.42
N LYS A 123 -18.48 13.25 11.18
CA LYS A 123 -19.31 13.41 12.39
C LYS A 123 -20.77 13.78 12.10
N GLY A 124 -21.17 13.87 10.83
CA GLY A 124 -22.54 14.24 10.45
C GLY A 124 -22.91 15.68 10.79
N ILE A 125 -21.94 16.57 11.03
CA ILE A 125 -22.19 17.97 11.38
C ILE A 125 -22.54 18.75 10.11
N LYS A 126 -23.85 18.92 9.88
CA LYS A 126 -24.43 19.59 8.70
C LYS A 126 -24.32 21.12 8.67
N ARG A 127 -23.60 21.75 9.62
CA ARG A 127 -23.47 23.22 9.68
C ARG A 127 -22.86 23.78 8.37
N PRO A 128 -23.09 25.06 8.03
CA PRO A 128 -22.60 25.68 6.79
C PRO A 128 -21.08 25.97 6.82
N TRP A 129 -20.27 25.03 7.34
CA TRP A 129 -18.82 25.11 7.28
C TRP A 129 -18.32 25.17 5.83
N TRP A 130 -19.07 24.59 4.89
CA TRP A 130 -18.78 24.68 3.47
C TRP A 130 -18.88 26.11 2.93
N LYS A 131 -19.75 26.97 3.50
CA LYS A 131 -19.81 28.40 3.13
C LYS A 131 -18.55 29.15 3.56
N VAL A 132 -18.02 28.82 4.75
CA VAL A 132 -16.74 29.34 5.27
C VAL A 132 -15.54 28.76 4.49
N PHE A 133 -15.66 27.52 4.01
CA PHE A 133 -14.64 26.85 3.20
C PHE A 133 -14.51 27.46 1.81
N PHE A 134 -15.63 27.60 1.08
CA PHE A 134 -15.65 28.17 -0.27
C PHE A 134 -15.71 29.70 -0.28
N ASN A 135 -15.66 30.34 0.89
CA ASN A 135 -15.83 31.78 1.05
C ASN A 135 -17.08 32.31 0.30
N VAL A 136 -18.15 31.52 0.28
CA VAL A 136 -19.41 31.85 -0.40
C VAL A 136 -20.12 32.86 0.48
N LYS A 137 -19.86 34.15 0.23
CA LYS A 137 -20.69 35.25 0.74
C LYS A 137 -22.04 35.13 0.07
N GLY A 138 -23.05 34.66 0.81
CA GLY A 138 -24.43 34.84 0.37
C GLY A 138 -24.76 36.32 0.41
N THR A 139 -25.27 36.86 -0.68
CA THR A 139 -26.19 38.01 -0.63
C THR A 139 -27.38 37.56 0.22
N ASP A 140 -27.58 38.27 1.33
CA ASP A 140 -28.76 38.13 2.20
C ASP A 140 -30.06 38.40 1.42
#